data_AF-A0A3G8WI78-F1
#
_entry.id   AF-A0A3G8WI78-F1
#
_cell.length_a   1.000
_cell.length_b   1.000
_cell.length_c   1.000
_cell.angle_alpha   90.00
_cell.angle_beta   90.00
_cell.angle_gamma   90.00
#
_symmetry.space_group_name_H-M   'P 1'
#
loop_
_entity.id
_entity.type
_entity.pdbx_description
1 polymer ?
#
loop_
_entity_poly.entity_id
_entity_poly.type
_entity_poly.pdbx_seq_one_letter_code
_entity_poly.pdbx_strand_id
1 'polypeptide(L)'
;MENLNSLEEYFVKIYKKYGISSLNFRDRKSEIDDEFITHMVFASDAFNSEFNNLPEHCLLVYSELKRNFSLKVKRDMNNNYFVLGT
;
A
#
# COMPACT_ATOMS: atom_id res chain seq x y z
N MET A 1 0.76 13.34 -10.97
CA MET A 1 -0.19 12.44 -10.28
C MET A 1 -0.05 10.99 -10.75
N GLU A 2 0.73 10.70 -11.80
CA GLU A 2 0.85 9.36 -12.40
C GLU A 2 1.44 8.33 -11.43
N ASN A 3 2.45 8.71 -10.64
CA ASN A 3 3.03 7.80 -9.64
C ASN A 3 2.08 7.51 -8.49
N LEU A 4 1.25 8.50 -8.10
CA LEU A 4 0.24 8.31 -7.06
C LEU A 4 -0.83 7.33 -7.53
N ASN A 5 -1.38 7.51 -8.75
CA ASN A 5 -2.34 6.59 -9.32
C ASN A 5 -1.77 5.17 -9.45
N SER A 6 -0.51 5.05 -9.90
CA SER A 6 0.18 3.76 -10.01
C SER A 6 0.36 3.10 -8.63
N LEU A 7 0.71 3.88 -7.60
CA LEU A 7 0.81 3.38 -6.22
C LEU A 7 -0.56 2.96 -5.68
N GLU A 8 -1.63 3.70 -5.96
CA GLU A 8 -2.99 3.35 -5.55
C GLU A 8 -3.46 2.04 -6.18
N GLU A 9 -3.25 1.86 -7.49
CA GLU A 9 -3.54 0.60 -8.19
C GLU A 9 -2.73 -0.57 -7.63
N TYR A 10 -1.43 -0.33 -7.40
CA TYR A 10 -0.53 -1.31 -6.78
C TYR A 10 -1.02 -1.69 -5.38
N PHE A 11 -1.46 -0.72 -4.59
CA PHE A 11 -1.91 -0.94 -3.22
C PHE A 11 -3.22 -1.72 -3.15
N VAL A 12 -4.15 -1.49 -4.09
CA VAL A 12 -5.37 -2.33 -4.23
C VAL A 12 -5.00 -3.78 -4.57
N LYS A 13 -3.99 -4.02 -5.42
CA LYS A 13 -3.49 -5.37 -5.72
C LYS A 13 -2.92 -6.05 -4.47
N ILE A 14 -2.11 -5.33 -3.68
CA ILE A 14 -1.58 -5.85 -2.42
C ILE A 14 -2.71 -6.21 -1.45
N TYR A 15 -3.67 -5.30 -1.24
CA TYR A 15 -4.83 -5.56 -0.38
C TYR A 15 -5.57 -6.85 -0.77
N LYS A 16 -5.89 -7.00 -2.06
CA LYS A 16 -6.60 -8.19 -2.57
C LYS A 16 -5.84 -9.50 -2.35
N LYS A 17 -4.50 -9.46 -2.41
CA LYS A 17 -3.66 -10.65 -2.26
C LYS A 17 -3.36 -10.97 -0.79
N TYR A 18 -3.16 -9.95 0.03
CA TYR A 18 -2.46 -10.09 1.32
C TYR A 18 -3.19 -9.47 2.51
N GLY A 19 -4.29 -8.74 2.27
CA GLY A 19 -5.11 -8.15 3.34
C GLY A 19 -4.57 -6.83 3.91
N ILE A 20 -3.44 -6.31 3.41
CA ILE A 20 -2.87 -5.03 3.86
C ILE A 20 -3.81 -3.89 3.45
N SER A 21 -4.42 -3.24 4.43
CA SER A 21 -5.50 -2.26 4.23
C SER A 21 -5.05 -0.82 4.42
N SER A 22 -3.92 -0.59 5.09
CA SER A 22 -3.35 0.73 5.28
C SER A 22 -1.83 0.76 5.13
N LEU A 23 -1.36 1.88 4.60
CA LEU A 23 0.04 2.19 4.35
C LEU A 23 0.28 3.64 4.78
N ASN A 24 1.19 3.83 5.73
CA ASN A 24 1.68 5.13 6.12
C ASN A 24 3.11 5.29 5.62
N PHE A 25 3.39 6.37 4.91
CA PHE A 25 4.74 6.73 4.51
C PHE A 25 5.17 8.02 5.20
N ARG A 26 6.08 7.88 6.16
CA ARG A 26 6.56 8.98 7.00
C ARG A 26 8.05 8.85 7.24
N ASP A 27 8.75 9.99 7.21
CA ASP A 27 10.20 10.05 7.47
C ASP A 27 11.00 9.06 6.60
N ARG A 28 10.53 8.88 5.34
CA ARG A 28 11.05 7.94 4.33
C ARG A 28 10.97 6.46 4.71
N LYS A 29 10.03 6.10 5.58
CA LYS A 29 9.74 4.73 6.00
C LYS A 29 8.30 4.38 5.68
N SER A 30 8.09 3.14 5.26
CA SER A 30 6.78 2.54 4.99
C SER A 30 6.35 1.73 6.21
N GLU A 31 5.14 2.00 6.70
CA GLU A 31 4.49 1.22 7.76
C GLU A 31 3.15 0.72 7.23
N ILE A 32 2.86 -0.57 7.41
CA ILE A 32 1.60 -1.20 6.99
C ILE A 32 0.84 -1.71 8.21
N ASP A 33 -0.49 -1.85 8.10
CA ASP A 33 -1.24 -2.57 9.12
C ASP A 33 -0.99 -4.07 9.06
N ASP A 34 -0.72 -4.67 10.21
CA ASP A 34 -0.53 -6.11 10.38
C ASP A 34 -1.78 -6.83 10.89
N GLU A 35 -2.77 -6.08 11.38
CA GLU A 35 -3.99 -6.59 12.03
C GLU A 35 -4.80 -7.56 11.16
N PHE A 36 -4.76 -7.40 9.84
CA PHE A 36 -5.49 -8.24 8.87
C PHE A 36 -4.58 -8.96 7.87
N ILE A 37 -3.26 -8.92 8.07
CA ILE A 37 -2.36 -9.69 7.20
C ILE A 37 -2.63 -11.16 7.46
N THR A 38 -3.11 -11.85 6.43
CA THR A 38 -3.43 -13.27 6.51
C THR A 38 -2.19 -14.02 6.99
N HIS A 39 -2.22 -14.60 8.20
CA HIS A 39 -1.03 -15.12 8.90
C HIS A 39 -0.15 -16.11 8.08
N MET A 40 -0.68 -16.71 7.01
CA MET A 40 0.07 -17.58 6.09
C MET A 40 0.93 -16.84 5.05
N VAL A 41 0.82 -15.51 4.95
CA VAL A 41 1.41 -14.71 3.86
C VAL A 41 2.86 -14.27 4.14
N PHE A 42 3.19 -13.96 5.40
CA PHE A 42 4.51 -13.47 5.81
C PHE A 42 5.65 -14.45 5.51
N ALA A 43 5.34 -15.75 5.36
CA ALA A 43 6.33 -16.79 5.05
C ALA A 43 6.52 -17.02 3.54
N SER A 44 5.84 -16.27 2.66
CA SER A 44 5.94 -16.46 1.21
C SER A 44 6.95 -15.52 0.55
N ASP A 45 7.84 -16.05 -0.28
CA ASP A 45 8.81 -15.25 -1.06
C ASP A 45 8.14 -14.20 -1.94
N ALA A 46 6.95 -14.51 -2.46
CA ALA A 46 6.15 -13.59 -3.27
C ALA A 46 5.71 -12.35 -2.47
N PHE A 47 5.27 -12.54 -1.22
CA PHE A 47 4.93 -11.42 -0.35
C PHE A 47 6.17 -10.59 -0.01
N ASN A 48 7.27 -11.26 0.39
CA ASN A 48 8.50 -10.58 0.75
C ASN A 48 9.03 -9.73 -0.41
N SER A 49 8.96 -10.24 -1.65
CA SER A 49 9.33 -9.50 -2.85
C SER A 49 8.47 -8.25 -3.05
N GLU A 50 7.14 -8.38 -2.99
CA GLU A 50 6.22 -7.23 -3.15
C GLU A 50 6.42 -6.20 -2.01
N PHE A 51 6.56 -6.66 -0.77
CA PHE A 51 6.78 -5.78 0.38
C PHE A 51 8.13 -5.05 0.32
N ASN A 52 9.19 -5.72 -0.16
CA ASN A 52 10.50 -5.08 -0.35
C ASN A 52 10.49 -4.02 -1.46
N ASN A 53 9.61 -4.13 -2.45
CA ASN A 53 9.47 -3.14 -3.54
C ASN A 53 8.59 -1.94 -3.12
N LEU A 54 7.67 -2.12 -2.17
CA LEU A 54 6.73 -1.09 -1.73
C LEU A 54 7.40 0.24 -1.30
N PRO A 55 8.51 0.26 -0.53
CA PRO A 55 9.23 1.49 -0.20
C PRO A 55 9.72 2.29 -1.41
N GLU A 56 10.15 1.62 -2.50
CA GLU A 56 10.61 2.31 -3.70
C GLU A 56 9.47 3.05 -4.39
N HIS A 57 8.32 2.40 -4.53
CA HIS A 57 7.10 3.05 -5.04
C HIS A 57 6.66 4.24 -4.16
N CYS A 58 6.77 4.09 -2.83
CA CYS A 58 6.44 5.19 -1.92
C CYS A 58 7.42 6.36 -2.03
N LEU A 59 8.71 6.10 -2.25
CA LEU A 59 9.73 7.13 -2.45
C LEU A 59 9.48 7.93 -3.73
N LEU A 60 9.01 7.30 -4.80
CA LEU A 60 8.62 7.98 -6.04
C LEU A 60 7.46 8.96 -5.79
N VAL A 61 6.42 8.50 -5.10
CA VAL A 61 5.26 9.34 -4.73
C VAL A 61 5.67 10.48 -3.77
N TYR A 62 6.48 10.19 -2.76
CA TYR A 62 7.00 11.22 -1.84
C TYR A 62 7.84 12.25 -2.59
N SER A 63 8.64 11.83 -3.57
CA SER A 63 9.46 12.73 -4.39
C SER A 63 8.61 13.68 -5.23
N GLU A 64 7.40 13.28 -5.59
CA GLU A 64 6.43 14.09 -6.31
C GLU A 64 5.63 15.01 -5.37
N LEU A 65 5.04 14.45 -4.30
CA LEU A 65 4.19 15.18 -3.36
C LEU A 65 4.97 16.09 -2.41
N LYS A 66 6.27 15.81 -2.19
CA LYS A 66 7.15 16.49 -1.21
C LYS A 66 6.59 16.53 0.21
N ARG A 67 5.77 15.55 0.58
CA ARG A 67 5.16 15.42 1.90
C ARG A 67 4.91 13.96 2.26
N ASN A 68 4.75 13.71 3.56
CA ASN A 68 4.25 12.44 4.07
C ASN A 68 2.85 12.18 3.51
N PHE A 69 2.50 10.90 3.39
CA PHE A 69 1.18 10.51 2.94
C PHE A 69 0.74 9.21 3.62
N SER A 70 -0.57 8.98 3.63
CA SER A 70 -1.14 7.70 4.02
C SER A 70 -2.14 7.24 2.99
N LEU A 71 -2.14 5.96 2.66
CA LEU A 71 -3.13 5.31 1.81
C LEU A 71 -3.94 4.33 2.65
N LYS A 72 -5.26 4.34 2.48
CA LYS A 72 -6.16 3.34 3.05
C LYS A 72 -7.08 2.77 1.99
N VAL A 73 -7.04 1.45 1.79
CA VAL A 73 -8.01 0.77 0.93
C VAL A 73 -9.31 0.59 1.70
N LYS A 74 -10.42 0.97 1.07
CA LYS A 74 -11.76 0.66 1.53
C LYS A 74 -12.53 -0.09 0.46
N ARG A 75 -13.46 -0.94 0.91
CA ARG A 75 -14.41 -1.65 0.07
C ARG A 75 -15.79 -1.02 0.24
N ASP A 76 -16.45 -0.69 -0.86
CA ASP A 76 -17.83 -0.21 -0.83
C ASP A 76 -18.83 -1.39 -0.77
N MET A 77 -20.13 -1.08 -0.70
CA MET A 77 -21.21 -2.08 -0.68
C MET A 77 -21.31 -2.90 -1.98
N ASN A 78 -20.71 -2.43 -3.07
CA ASN A 78 -20.69 -3.08 -4.38
C ASN A 78 -19.40 -3.88 -4.64
N ASN A 79 -18.53 -4.03 -3.63
CA ASN A 79 -17.22 -4.67 -3.73
C ASN A 79 -16.19 -3.94 -4.59
N ASN A 80 -16.38 -2.64 -4.83
CA ASN A 80 -15.37 -1.79 -5.42
C ASN A 80 -14.33 -1.40 -4.37
N TYR A 81 -13.08 -1.31 -4.79
CA TYR A 81 -11.96 -0.89 -3.96
C TYR A 81 -11.60 0.55 -4.32
N PHE A 82 -11.43 1.38 -3.30
CA PHE A 82 -10.96 2.75 -3.47
C PHE A 82 -9.89 3.06 -2.43
N VAL A 83 -8.98 3.95 -2.79
CA VAL A 83 -7.90 4.40 -1.91
C VAL A 83 -8.25 5.78 -1.38
N LEU A 84 -8.10 5.96 -0.07
CA LEU A 84 -8.16 7.27 0.57
C LEU A 84 -6.75 7.74 0.87
N GLY A 85 -6.37 8.88 0.30
CA GLY A 85 -5.09 9.55 0.53
C GLY A 85 -5.24 10.82 1.39
N THR A 86 -4.29 11.07 2.30
CA THR A 86 -4.10 12.39 2.96
C THR A 86 -2.66 12.84 2.83
#